data_AF-A0ABC8RF96-F1
#
_entry.id   AF-A0ABC8RF96-F1
#
_cell.length_a   1.000
_cell.length_b   1.000
_cell.length_c   1.000
_cell.angle_alpha   90.00
_cell.angle_beta   90.00
_cell.angle_gamma   90.00
#
_symmetry.space_group_name_H-M   'P 1'
#
loop_
_entity.id
_entity.type
_entity.pdbx_description
1 polymer ?
#
loop_
_entity_poly.entity_id
_entity_poly.type
_entity_poly.pdbx_seq_one_letter_code
_entity_poly.pdbx_strand_id
1 'polypeptide(L)'
;MELDRLNSPNTSAIIFEVLGHHLQFSQDPNSKHLGTTVWDASMVLVKFLEKNCRKGRFCPSKLKGKRVIELGAGCGVAGFGMALLGCNVVSTDQIEVLPLLIKNVERNTSRIMQMNPGSDSFGSIQVAELNWGNADHIKAVGPPFDYIIGTDIVYAEHLLEPLFQTMLALSGPKTTILLGYEIRSTNVHDQMLNLWKRNFEVKIVPKAKMDSKYQHPSIQLFMMSLKHSDGNTDHVAQGSDQQVEEVRKSKHGKDKDVDKGSWVDEVDDVGCDKVTEDSMLVTSLQNGKLSEWEARRYGSMAARLLRDIKIT
;
A
#
# COMPACT_ATOMS: atom_id res chain seq x y z
N MET A 1 6.97 -11.82 29.65
CA MET A 1 7.71 -11.04 28.64
C MET A 1 7.40 -9.59 28.96
N GLU A 2 8.39 -8.84 29.44
CA GLU A 2 8.21 -7.45 29.84
C GLU A 2 7.72 -6.63 28.65
N LEU A 3 6.68 -5.82 28.88
CA LEU A 3 6.04 -4.89 27.95
C LEU A 3 6.95 -3.69 27.60
N ASP A 4 8.26 -3.82 27.82
CA ASP A 4 9.21 -2.73 27.63
C ASP A 4 9.46 -2.49 26.14
N ARG A 5 8.57 -1.66 25.62
CA ARG A 5 8.76 -0.68 24.55
C ARG A 5 9.17 -1.27 23.22
N LEU A 6 8.22 -1.92 22.58
CA LEU A 6 8.22 -2.07 21.14
C LEU A 6 8.26 -0.66 20.50
N ASN A 7 9.29 -0.41 19.69
CA ASN A 7 9.72 0.89 19.15
C ASN A 7 10.31 1.91 20.16
N SER A 8 10.99 1.45 21.21
CA SER A 8 11.92 2.33 21.94
C SER A 8 13.11 2.74 21.08
N PRO A 9 13.87 3.79 21.46
CA PRO A 9 15.20 4.07 20.91
C PRO A 9 16.16 2.88 20.92
N ASN A 10 15.90 1.84 21.72
CA ASN A 10 16.74 0.66 21.87
C ASN A 10 16.23 -0.55 21.05
N THR A 11 15.03 -0.47 20.46
CA THR A 11 14.46 -1.57 19.66
C THR A 11 15.08 -1.58 18.26
N SER A 12 16.14 -2.37 18.09
CA SER A 12 16.89 -2.46 16.84
C SER A 12 16.34 -3.48 15.82
N ALA A 13 15.38 -4.31 16.23
CA ALA A 13 14.76 -5.29 15.34
C ALA A 13 13.32 -5.64 15.74
N ILE A 14 12.52 -5.96 14.73
CA ILE A 14 11.12 -6.38 14.84
C ILE A 14 10.98 -7.80 14.29
N ILE A 15 10.37 -8.68 15.08
CA ILE A 15 9.96 -10.00 14.62
C ILE A 15 8.50 -9.90 14.21
N PHE A 16 8.17 -10.40 13.02
CA PHE A 16 6.83 -10.32 12.46
C PHE A 16 6.48 -11.63 11.75
N GLU A 17 5.44 -12.30 12.26
CA GLU A 17 4.93 -13.52 11.63
C GLU A 17 3.99 -13.16 10.47
N VAL A 18 4.29 -13.65 9.27
CA VAL A 18 3.51 -13.45 8.05
C VAL A 18 3.49 -14.74 7.25
N LEU A 19 2.30 -15.23 6.91
CA LEU A 19 2.08 -16.43 6.11
C LEU A 19 2.82 -17.65 6.68
N GLY A 20 2.91 -17.74 8.01
CA GLY A 20 3.65 -18.79 8.73
C GLY A 20 5.17 -18.57 8.80
N HIS A 21 5.70 -17.49 8.24
CA HIS A 21 7.13 -17.15 8.29
C HIS A 21 7.41 -16.12 9.37
N HIS A 22 8.39 -16.39 10.23
CA HIS A 22 8.89 -15.43 11.21
C HIS A 22 9.97 -14.57 10.58
N LEU A 23 9.59 -13.40 10.09
CA LEU A 23 10.50 -12.42 9.50
C LEU A 23 11.13 -11.55 10.59
N GLN A 24 12.35 -11.08 10.36
CA GLN A 24 13.07 -10.18 11.25
C GLN A 24 13.55 -8.94 10.50
N PHE A 25 13.00 -7.79 10.84
CA PHE A 25 13.34 -6.50 10.26
C PHE A 25 14.20 -5.70 11.23
N SER A 26 15.44 -5.42 10.84
CA SER A 26 16.26 -4.43 11.55
C SER A 26 15.67 -3.05 11.33
N GLN A 27 15.70 -2.21 12.35
CA GLN A 27 15.31 -0.81 12.28
C GLN A 27 16.29 0.02 13.10
N ASP A 28 16.43 1.28 12.74
CA ASP A 28 17.10 2.30 13.54
C ASP A 28 16.13 3.45 13.74
N PRO A 29 15.30 3.40 14.80
CA PRO A 29 14.39 4.49 15.06
C PRO A 29 15.15 5.80 15.10
N ASN A 30 16.35 5.89 15.70
CA ASN A 30 17.10 7.12 16.00
C ASN A 30 17.78 7.78 14.80
N SER A 31 17.74 7.15 13.63
CA SER A 31 18.23 7.75 12.41
C SER A 31 17.46 9.03 12.06
N LYS A 32 18.13 9.93 11.34
CA LYS A 32 17.52 11.10 10.70
C LYS A 32 16.61 10.73 9.52
N HIS A 33 16.72 9.50 9.00
CA HIS A 33 15.94 9.03 7.86
C HIS A 33 14.72 8.22 8.33
N LEU A 34 13.52 8.71 8.06
CA LEU A 34 12.26 8.07 8.50
C LEU A 34 12.06 6.65 7.93
N GLY A 35 12.68 6.32 6.79
CA GLY A 35 12.65 4.99 6.18
C GLY A 35 13.36 3.90 6.99
N THR A 36 14.04 4.24 8.09
CA THR A 36 14.76 3.27 8.93
C THR A 36 13.91 2.65 10.04
N THR A 37 12.62 2.99 10.11
CA THR A 37 11.68 2.46 11.11
C THR A 37 10.62 1.60 10.42
N VAL A 38 10.20 0.50 11.07
CA VAL A 38 9.03 -0.24 10.62
C VAL A 38 7.76 0.50 11.05
N TRP A 39 7.01 1.02 10.07
CA TRP A 39 5.76 1.75 10.31
C TRP A 39 4.55 0.81 10.34
N ASP A 40 3.56 1.11 11.19
CA ASP A 40 2.41 0.23 11.44
C ASP A 40 1.57 -0.04 10.19
N ALA A 41 1.44 0.95 9.30
CA ALA A 41 0.72 0.80 8.03
C ALA A 41 1.26 -0.36 7.18
N SER A 42 2.57 -0.65 7.26
CA SER A 42 3.18 -1.79 6.56
C SER A 42 2.73 -3.14 7.13
N MET A 43 2.64 -3.25 8.46
CA MET A 43 2.16 -4.45 9.14
C MET A 43 0.66 -4.68 8.86
N VAL A 44 -0.13 -3.59 8.90
CA VAL A 44 -1.57 -3.62 8.57
C VAL A 44 -1.80 -4.08 7.13
N LEU A 45 -1.05 -3.54 6.16
CA LEU A 45 -1.17 -3.94 4.76
C LEU A 45 -0.83 -5.43 4.58
N VAL A 46 0.25 -5.91 5.18
CA VAL A 46 0.66 -7.32 5.06
C VAL A 46 -0.34 -8.27 5.71
N LYS A 47 -0.92 -7.90 6.86
CA LYS A 47 -1.95 -8.70 7.53
C LYS A 47 -3.27 -8.69 6.78
N PHE A 48 -3.60 -7.59 6.12
CA PHE A 48 -4.69 -7.56 5.13
C PHE A 48 -4.42 -8.53 3.98
N LEU A 49 -3.21 -8.56 3.41
CA LEU A 49 -2.86 -9.50 2.33
C LEU A 49 -2.97 -10.96 2.82
N GLU A 50 -2.42 -11.28 3.99
CA GLU A 50 -2.49 -12.61 4.61
C GLU A 50 -3.96 -13.07 4.81
N LYS A 51 -4.80 -12.22 5.40
CA LYS A 51 -6.23 -12.53 5.62
C LYS A 51 -6.97 -12.82 4.30
N ASN A 52 -6.59 -12.14 3.23
CA ASN A 52 -7.30 -12.18 1.94
C ASN A 52 -6.61 -13.05 0.88
N CYS A 53 -5.55 -13.80 1.22
CA CYS A 53 -4.78 -14.58 0.24
C CYS A 53 -5.42 -15.94 -0.15
N ARG A 54 -6.43 -16.44 0.57
CA ARG A 54 -6.97 -17.78 0.27
C ARG A 54 -7.73 -17.85 -1.06
N LYS A 55 -8.38 -16.76 -1.46
CA LYS A 55 -9.24 -16.67 -2.66
C LYS A 55 -9.17 -15.26 -3.25
N GLY A 56 -9.79 -15.06 -4.41
CA GLY A 56 -9.91 -13.72 -5.01
C GLY A 56 -8.62 -13.29 -5.71
N ARG A 57 -8.27 -12.01 -5.63
CA ARG A 57 -7.17 -11.43 -6.42
C ARG A 57 -5.78 -11.57 -5.77
N PHE A 58 -5.74 -11.77 -4.46
CA PHE A 58 -4.48 -11.92 -3.71
C PHE A 58 -4.09 -13.38 -3.48
N CYS A 59 -4.75 -14.31 -4.18
CA CYS A 59 -4.37 -15.71 -4.04
C CYS A 59 -3.05 -16.00 -4.76
N PRO A 60 -2.19 -16.87 -4.19
CA PRO A 60 -0.87 -17.15 -4.75
C PRO A 60 -0.91 -17.58 -6.22
N SER A 61 -1.93 -18.33 -6.64
CA SER A 61 -2.08 -18.75 -8.05
C SER A 61 -2.30 -17.60 -9.04
N LYS A 62 -2.81 -16.45 -8.59
CA LYS A 62 -2.97 -15.24 -9.41
C LYS A 62 -1.82 -14.24 -9.26
N LEU A 63 -1.08 -14.32 -8.15
CA LEU A 63 0.04 -13.44 -7.83
C LEU A 63 1.40 -13.99 -8.26
N LYS A 64 1.52 -15.31 -8.45
CA LYS A 64 2.79 -15.94 -8.86
C LYS A 64 3.38 -15.28 -10.11
N GLY A 65 4.60 -14.78 -9.98
CA GLY A 65 5.36 -14.12 -11.04
C GLY A 65 4.91 -12.70 -11.39
N LYS A 66 3.89 -12.14 -10.71
CA LYS A 66 3.46 -10.75 -10.92
C LYS A 66 4.55 -9.77 -10.54
N ARG A 67 4.75 -8.73 -11.36
CA ARG A 67 5.75 -7.69 -11.10
C ARG A 67 5.18 -6.68 -10.12
N VAL A 68 5.87 -6.50 -9.00
CA VAL A 68 5.48 -5.56 -7.95
C VAL A 68 6.61 -4.57 -7.73
N ILE A 69 6.27 -3.29 -7.58
CA ILE A 69 7.21 -2.28 -7.10
C ILE A 69 6.71 -1.70 -5.78
N GLU A 70 7.58 -1.65 -4.77
CA GLU A 70 7.30 -0.99 -3.50
C GLU A 70 7.99 0.37 -3.49
N LEU A 71 7.20 1.43 -3.36
CA LEU A 71 7.68 2.81 -3.22
C LEU A 71 7.86 3.14 -1.73
N GLY A 72 9.01 3.71 -1.37
CA GLY A 72 9.31 4.07 0.02
C GLY A 72 9.27 2.84 0.93
N ALA A 73 10.01 1.80 0.55
CA ALA A 73 10.00 0.49 1.20
C ALA A 73 10.43 0.55 2.68
N GLY A 74 11.27 1.52 3.04
CA GLY A 74 11.84 1.64 4.38
C GLY A 74 12.57 0.37 4.79
N CYS A 75 11.97 -0.38 5.73
CA CYS A 75 12.49 -1.67 6.18
C CYS A 75 12.13 -2.87 5.27
N GLY A 76 11.23 -2.70 4.29
CA GLY A 76 10.86 -3.71 3.28
C GLY A 76 9.72 -4.65 3.67
N VAL A 77 8.91 -4.30 4.68
CA VAL A 77 7.87 -5.18 5.24
C VAL A 77 6.80 -5.52 4.21
N ALA A 78 6.28 -4.52 3.48
CA ALA A 78 5.18 -4.76 2.54
C ALA A 78 5.67 -5.50 1.28
N GLY A 79 6.88 -5.21 0.82
CA GLY A 79 7.56 -5.97 -0.23
C GLY A 79 7.65 -7.46 0.08
N PHE A 80 8.06 -7.82 1.31
CA PHE A 80 8.07 -9.22 1.74
C PHE A 80 6.69 -9.87 1.74
N GLY A 81 5.64 -9.15 2.16
CA GLY A 81 4.28 -9.66 2.10
C GLY A 81 3.87 -10.07 0.68
N MET A 82 4.22 -9.28 -0.33
CA MET A 82 3.96 -9.62 -1.73
C MET A 82 4.87 -10.74 -2.25
N ALA A 83 6.15 -10.75 -1.89
CA ALA A 83 7.09 -11.81 -2.29
C ALA A 83 6.68 -13.19 -1.71
N LEU A 84 6.20 -13.25 -0.47
CA LEU A 84 5.65 -14.45 0.16
C LEU A 84 4.38 -14.98 -0.53
N LEU A 85 3.69 -14.14 -1.31
CA LEU A 85 2.56 -14.54 -2.15
C LEU A 85 2.97 -14.94 -3.58
N GLY A 86 4.27 -15.04 -3.85
CA GLY A 86 4.83 -15.50 -5.11
C GLY A 86 5.17 -14.40 -6.13
N CYS A 87 5.07 -13.13 -5.75
CA CYS A 87 5.38 -12.01 -6.64
C CYS A 87 6.89 -11.78 -6.86
N ASN A 88 7.23 -11.15 -7.98
CA ASN A 88 8.58 -10.64 -8.26
C ASN A 88 8.63 -9.15 -7.90
N VAL A 89 9.23 -8.86 -6.74
CA VAL A 89 9.20 -7.54 -6.10
C VAL A 89 10.50 -6.77 -6.34
N VAL A 90 10.37 -5.48 -6.64
CA VAL A 90 11.43 -4.48 -6.58
C VAL A 90 11.09 -3.51 -5.45
N SER A 91 11.78 -3.59 -4.32
CA SER A 91 11.62 -2.70 -3.18
C SER A 91 12.52 -1.49 -3.33
N THR A 92 11.93 -0.29 -3.32
CA THR A 92 12.65 0.94 -3.64
C THR A 92 12.57 1.98 -2.54
N ASP A 93 13.67 2.71 -2.37
CA ASP A 93 13.77 3.84 -1.46
C ASP A 93 14.89 4.80 -1.92
N GLN A 94 15.12 5.86 -1.14
CA GLN A 94 16.25 6.78 -1.31
C GLN A 94 17.57 6.08 -0.92
N ILE A 95 18.67 6.54 -1.50
CA ILE A 95 20.00 5.91 -1.36
C ILE A 95 20.42 5.71 0.11
N GLU A 96 20.06 6.62 1.00
CA GLU A 96 20.42 6.57 2.42
C GLU A 96 19.69 5.48 3.21
N VAL A 97 18.56 4.99 2.70
CA VAL A 97 17.76 3.91 3.32
C VAL A 97 18.19 2.53 2.82
N LEU A 98 18.76 2.46 1.61
CA LEU A 98 19.11 1.19 0.95
C LEU A 98 20.00 0.26 1.78
N PRO A 99 21.03 0.72 2.52
CA PRO A 99 21.87 -0.19 3.31
C PRO A 99 21.08 -1.02 4.33
N LEU A 100 20.08 -0.41 4.98
CA LEU A 100 19.21 -1.11 5.92
C LEU A 100 18.23 -2.04 5.20
N LEU A 101 17.62 -1.56 4.11
CA LEU A 101 16.68 -2.32 3.31
C LEU A 101 17.33 -3.58 2.72
N ILE A 102 18.52 -3.47 2.13
CA ILE A 102 19.33 -4.58 1.60
C ILE A 102 19.57 -5.61 2.70
N LYS A 103 20.06 -5.18 3.87
CA LYS A 103 20.31 -6.07 5.01
C LYS A 103 19.06 -6.85 5.44
N ASN A 104 17.90 -6.20 5.45
CA ASN A 104 16.63 -6.85 5.79
C ASN A 104 16.19 -7.82 4.70
N VAL A 105 16.35 -7.46 3.43
CA VAL A 105 16.04 -8.31 2.28
C VAL A 105 16.90 -9.57 2.26
N GLU A 106 18.21 -9.43 2.39
CA GLU A 106 19.15 -10.55 2.40
C GLU A 106 18.90 -11.51 3.56
N ARG A 107 18.73 -10.98 4.77
CA ARG A 107 18.48 -11.80 5.98
C ARG A 107 17.21 -12.64 5.84
N ASN A 108 16.10 -12.01 5.47
CA ASN A 108 14.81 -12.69 5.44
C ASN A 108 14.70 -13.65 4.25
N THR A 109 15.27 -13.29 3.10
CA THR A 109 15.36 -14.19 1.94
C THR A 109 16.16 -15.45 2.31
N SER A 110 17.33 -15.28 2.94
CA SER A 110 18.17 -16.40 3.38
C SER A 110 17.43 -17.31 4.36
N ARG A 111 16.72 -16.73 5.34
CA ARG A 111 15.94 -17.47 6.33
C ARG A 111 14.81 -18.28 5.69
N ILE A 112 14.08 -17.70 4.74
CA ILE A 112 13.00 -18.38 4.02
C ILE A 112 13.56 -19.56 3.21
N MET A 113 14.64 -19.34 2.46
CA MET A 113 15.27 -20.37 1.64
C MET A 113 15.81 -21.55 2.45
N GLN A 114 16.33 -21.30 3.66
CA GLN A 114 16.81 -22.35 4.56
C GLN A 114 15.67 -23.16 5.18
N MET A 115 14.55 -22.52 5.53
CA MET A 115 13.41 -23.20 6.16
C MET A 115 12.60 -24.05 5.17
N ASN A 116 12.55 -23.65 3.91
CA ASN A 116 11.77 -24.35 2.88
C ASN A 116 12.58 -24.53 1.58
N PRO A 117 13.66 -25.33 1.60
CA PRO A 117 14.48 -25.54 0.42
C PRO A 117 13.64 -26.15 -0.71
N GLY A 118 13.63 -25.51 -1.88
CA GLY A 118 12.90 -25.97 -3.07
C GLY A 118 11.40 -25.62 -3.11
N SER A 119 10.91 -24.77 -2.21
CA SER A 119 9.52 -24.27 -2.31
C SER A 119 9.40 -23.17 -3.37
N ASP A 120 8.55 -23.43 -4.37
CA ASP A 120 8.16 -22.46 -5.40
C ASP A 120 7.10 -21.43 -4.93
N SER A 121 6.81 -21.38 -3.62
CA SER A 121 5.79 -20.49 -3.05
C SER A 121 6.28 -19.06 -2.84
N PHE A 122 7.57 -18.89 -2.55
CA PHE A 122 8.21 -17.59 -2.44
C PHE A 122 8.63 -17.10 -3.83
N GLY A 123 8.28 -15.85 -4.15
CA GLY A 123 8.72 -15.20 -5.39
C GLY A 123 10.14 -14.67 -5.26
N SER A 124 10.35 -13.42 -5.67
CA SER A 124 11.65 -12.75 -5.52
C SER A 124 11.48 -11.36 -4.91
N ILE A 125 12.53 -10.86 -4.27
CA ILE A 125 12.60 -9.48 -3.82
C ILE A 125 14.01 -8.95 -4.08
N GLN A 126 14.08 -7.80 -4.75
CA GLN A 126 15.32 -7.09 -5.07
C GLN A 126 15.20 -5.65 -4.59
N VAL A 127 16.34 -5.01 -4.35
CA VAL A 127 16.40 -3.62 -3.89
C VAL A 127 16.92 -2.73 -5.00
N ALA A 128 16.32 -1.55 -5.18
CA ALA A 128 16.78 -0.53 -6.12
C ALA A 128 16.57 0.88 -5.56
N GLU A 129 17.37 1.84 -6.01
CA GLU A 129 17.14 3.25 -5.69
C GLU A 129 15.96 3.80 -6.52
N LEU A 130 15.06 4.54 -5.88
CA LEU A 130 14.04 5.32 -6.59
C LEU A 130 13.68 6.59 -5.80
N ASN A 131 14.13 7.73 -6.32
CA ASN A 131 13.68 9.04 -5.87
C ASN A 131 12.41 9.41 -6.64
N TRP A 132 11.33 9.76 -5.93
CA TRP A 132 10.07 10.08 -6.59
C TRP A 132 10.21 11.27 -7.53
N GLY A 133 9.64 11.14 -8.74
CA GLY A 133 9.75 12.13 -9.82
C GLY A 133 11.04 12.03 -10.64
N ASN A 134 12.00 11.19 -10.25
CA ASN A 134 13.23 10.99 -11.03
C ASN A 134 12.98 10.05 -12.23
N ALA A 135 13.01 10.61 -13.44
CA ALA A 135 12.73 9.89 -14.67
C ALA A 135 13.73 8.75 -14.97
N ASP A 136 15.01 8.94 -14.64
CA ASP A 136 16.05 7.92 -14.87
C ASP A 136 15.86 6.72 -13.96
N HIS A 137 15.52 6.95 -12.69
CA HIS A 137 15.27 5.88 -11.73
C HIS A 137 14.00 5.11 -12.11
N ILE A 138 12.94 5.82 -12.50
CA ILE A 138 11.69 5.21 -13.00
C ILE A 138 11.96 4.35 -14.24
N LYS A 139 12.77 4.85 -15.19
CA LYS A 139 13.14 4.08 -16.38
C LYS A 139 13.96 2.83 -16.02
N ALA A 140 14.87 2.94 -15.06
CA ALA A 140 15.78 1.85 -14.66
C ALA A 140 15.03 0.64 -14.06
N VAL A 141 13.93 0.86 -13.34
CA VAL A 141 13.10 -0.23 -12.78
C VAL A 141 12.17 -0.89 -13.82
N GLY A 142 12.09 -0.34 -15.04
CA GLY A 142 11.44 -0.96 -16.19
C GLY A 142 9.92 -1.12 -16.06
N PRO A 143 9.14 -0.03 -15.98
CA PRO A 143 7.66 -0.10 -15.98
C PRO A 143 7.10 -0.72 -17.27
N PRO A 144 5.82 -1.15 -17.28
CA PRO A 144 4.84 -1.06 -16.19
C PRO A 144 4.92 -2.23 -15.19
N PHE A 145 4.34 -2.02 -14.01
CA PHE A 145 4.19 -3.05 -12.96
C PHE A 145 2.74 -3.54 -12.84
N ASP A 146 2.54 -4.81 -12.49
CA ASP A 146 1.20 -5.34 -12.20
C ASP A 146 0.63 -4.72 -10.91
N TYR A 147 1.50 -4.53 -9.91
CA TYR A 147 1.15 -3.86 -8.67
C TYR A 147 2.19 -2.79 -8.29
N ILE A 148 1.69 -1.69 -7.77
CA ILE A 148 2.49 -0.68 -7.06
C ILE A 148 2.03 -0.71 -5.61
N ILE A 149 2.95 -0.83 -4.66
CA ILE A 149 2.63 -0.80 -3.24
C ILE A 149 3.42 0.29 -2.52
N GLY A 150 2.95 0.73 -1.36
CA GLY A 150 3.69 1.65 -0.51
C GLY A 150 2.95 1.97 0.77
N THR A 151 3.68 2.19 1.87
CA THR A 151 3.08 2.36 3.20
C THR A 151 3.69 3.54 3.92
N ASP A 152 2.85 4.44 4.43
CA ASP A 152 3.26 5.69 5.10
C ASP A 152 4.17 6.60 4.25
N ILE A 153 3.99 6.55 2.93
CA ILE A 153 4.73 7.37 1.95
C ILE A 153 4.15 8.77 1.73
N VAL A 154 3.02 9.08 2.37
CA VAL A 154 2.37 10.40 2.33
C VAL A 154 2.60 11.08 3.67
N TYR A 155 3.59 11.98 3.74
CA TYR A 155 3.93 12.65 5.00
C TYR A 155 4.37 14.11 4.84
N ALA A 156 4.68 14.55 3.62
CA ALA A 156 5.04 15.93 3.32
C ALA A 156 4.36 16.41 2.04
N GLU A 157 3.77 17.60 2.10
CA GLU A 157 2.97 18.19 1.00
C GLU A 157 3.77 18.31 -0.30
N HIS A 158 5.03 18.74 -0.23
CA HIS A 158 5.90 18.88 -1.40
C HIS A 158 6.24 17.55 -2.09
N LEU A 159 5.98 16.39 -1.46
CA LEU A 159 6.22 15.07 -2.04
C LEU A 159 4.98 14.48 -2.73
N LEU A 160 3.80 15.10 -2.58
CA LEU A 160 2.56 14.58 -3.16
C LEU A 160 2.62 14.49 -4.69
N GLU A 161 3.05 15.57 -5.34
CA GLU A 161 3.13 15.63 -6.81
C GLU A 161 4.23 14.69 -7.36
N PRO A 162 5.49 14.70 -6.86
CA PRO A 162 6.49 13.73 -7.30
C PRO A 162 6.07 12.27 -7.13
N LEU A 163 5.43 11.92 -5.99
CA LEU A 163 4.91 10.58 -5.75
C LEU A 163 3.81 10.21 -6.74
N PHE A 164 2.87 11.13 -6.99
CA PHE A 164 1.78 10.91 -7.94
C PHE A 164 2.30 10.69 -9.37
N GLN A 165 3.23 11.51 -9.85
CA GLN A 165 3.86 11.36 -11.16
C GLN A 165 4.62 10.02 -11.27
N THR A 166 5.29 9.61 -10.20
CA THR A 166 5.95 8.31 -10.12
C THR A 166 4.95 7.16 -10.27
N MET A 167 3.83 7.19 -9.52
CA MET A 167 2.79 6.17 -9.62
C MET A 167 2.18 6.09 -11.01
N LEU A 168 1.96 7.24 -11.67
CA LEU A 168 1.47 7.27 -13.05
C LEU A 168 2.48 6.63 -14.02
N ALA A 169 3.75 7.03 -13.96
CA ALA A 169 4.79 6.53 -14.87
C ALA A 169 5.09 5.03 -14.68
N LEU A 170 4.87 4.50 -13.47
CA LEU A 170 5.03 3.07 -13.17
C LEU A 170 3.81 2.23 -13.55
N SER A 171 2.66 2.87 -13.78
CA SER A 171 1.39 2.20 -14.07
C SER A 171 1.22 1.87 -15.56
N GLY A 172 0.62 0.72 -15.82
CA GLY A 172 0.01 0.36 -17.09
C GLY A 172 -1.51 0.15 -16.93
N PRO A 173 -2.24 -0.18 -18.01
CA PRO A 173 -3.71 -0.22 -18.01
C PRO A 173 -4.34 -1.21 -17.01
N LYS A 174 -3.57 -2.18 -16.52
CA LYS A 174 -4.04 -3.22 -15.58
C LYS A 174 -3.40 -3.11 -14.19
N THR A 175 -2.60 -2.07 -13.94
CA THR A 175 -1.91 -1.88 -12.67
C THR A 175 -2.90 -1.68 -11.54
N THR A 176 -2.69 -2.38 -10.43
CA THR A 176 -3.40 -2.12 -9.17
C THR A 176 -2.44 -1.50 -8.17
N ILE A 177 -2.80 -0.35 -7.62
CA ILE A 177 -2.00 0.33 -6.60
C ILE A 177 -2.59 0.01 -5.22
N LEU A 178 -1.77 -0.41 -4.26
CA LEU A 178 -2.17 -0.68 -2.87
C LEU A 178 -1.36 0.19 -1.92
N LEU A 179 -2.02 1.14 -1.26
CA LEU A 179 -1.35 2.05 -0.33
C LEU A 179 -1.87 1.88 1.08
N GLY A 180 -0.96 1.77 2.05
CA GLY A 180 -1.28 1.91 3.47
C GLY A 180 -0.90 3.30 3.96
N TYR A 181 -1.79 3.99 4.65
CA TYR A 181 -1.54 5.36 5.10
C TYR A 181 -2.16 5.60 6.47
N GLU A 182 -1.36 6.09 7.40
CA GLU A 182 -1.86 6.64 8.65
C GLU A 182 -2.15 8.14 8.50
N ILE A 183 -3.42 8.53 8.71
CA ILE A 183 -3.87 9.92 8.69
C ILE A 183 -3.25 10.65 9.89
N ARG A 184 -2.31 11.56 9.59
CA ARG A 184 -1.67 12.44 10.58
C ARG A 184 -2.00 13.92 10.37
N SER A 185 -2.49 14.28 9.19
CA SER A 185 -2.95 15.63 8.84
C SER A 185 -4.12 15.52 7.87
N THR A 186 -5.25 16.12 8.23
CA THR A 186 -6.45 16.14 7.38
C THR A 186 -6.20 16.95 6.11
N ASN A 187 -5.48 18.08 6.18
CA ASN A 187 -5.13 18.87 4.99
C ASN A 187 -4.30 18.07 3.98
N VAL A 188 -3.22 17.42 4.44
CA VAL A 188 -2.38 16.59 3.55
C VAL A 188 -3.19 15.42 3.00
N HIS A 189 -4.07 14.84 3.81
CA HIS A 189 -4.95 13.76 3.39
C HIS A 189 -5.90 14.20 2.27
N ASP A 190 -6.56 15.34 2.42
CA ASP A 190 -7.53 15.84 1.43
C ASP A 190 -6.84 16.22 0.11
N GLN A 191 -5.69 16.89 0.18
CA GLN A 191 -4.89 17.22 -1.01
C GLN A 191 -4.45 15.96 -1.77
N MET A 192 -3.98 14.94 -1.04
CA MET A 192 -3.57 13.65 -1.58
C MET A 192 -4.74 12.95 -2.29
N LEU A 193 -5.91 12.89 -1.66
CA LEU A 193 -7.10 12.29 -2.28
C LEU A 193 -7.54 13.04 -3.54
N ASN A 194 -7.55 14.37 -3.49
CA ASN A 194 -7.88 15.21 -4.65
C ASN A 194 -6.91 14.97 -5.81
N LEU A 195 -5.62 14.86 -5.52
CA LEU A 195 -4.59 14.57 -6.53
C LEU A 195 -4.78 13.19 -7.16
N TRP A 196 -4.94 12.13 -6.35
CA TRP A 196 -5.09 10.76 -6.85
C TRP A 196 -6.37 10.57 -7.68
N LYS A 197 -7.48 11.18 -7.26
CA LYS A 197 -8.77 11.11 -7.97
C LYS A 197 -8.75 11.72 -9.36
N ARG A 198 -7.73 12.50 -9.74
CA ARG A 198 -7.60 13.04 -11.11
C ARG A 198 -7.46 11.93 -12.14
N ASN A 199 -6.67 10.90 -11.84
CA ASN A 199 -6.30 9.85 -12.81
C ASN A 199 -6.62 8.43 -12.34
N PHE A 200 -6.87 8.24 -11.05
CA PHE A 200 -7.17 6.93 -10.48
C PHE A 200 -8.61 6.86 -9.96
N GLU A 201 -9.24 5.70 -10.13
CA GLU A 201 -10.36 5.29 -9.30
C GLU A 201 -9.79 4.90 -7.92
N VAL A 202 -10.21 5.58 -6.85
CA VAL A 202 -9.67 5.41 -5.50
C VAL A 202 -10.71 4.72 -4.62
N LYS A 203 -10.39 3.54 -4.11
CA LYS A 203 -11.26 2.78 -3.19
C LYS A 203 -10.58 2.58 -1.85
N ILE A 204 -11.30 2.87 -0.76
CA ILE A 204 -10.86 2.54 0.60
C ILE A 204 -11.23 1.07 0.87
N VAL A 205 -10.28 0.30 1.41
CA VAL A 205 -10.53 -1.08 1.84
C VAL A 205 -11.45 -1.06 3.06
N PRO A 206 -12.59 -1.77 3.04
CA PRO A 206 -13.47 -1.85 4.21
C PRO A 206 -12.78 -2.48 5.42
N LYS A 207 -13.03 -1.96 6.62
CA LYS A 207 -12.49 -2.51 7.88
C LYS A 207 -12.75 -4.01 8.05
N ALA A 208 -13.92 -4.50 7.62
CA ALA A 208 -14.25 -5.93 7.66
C ALA A 208 -13.26 -6.82 6.89
N LYS A 209 -12.56 -6.28 5.88
CA LYS A 209 -11.51 -6.99 5.13
C LYS A 209 -10.12 -6.87 5.78
N MET A 210 -9.89 -5.93 6.69
CA MET A 210 -8.64 -5.80 7.45
C MET A 210 -8.55 -6.87 8.54
N ASP A 211 -7.34 -7.16 9.02
CA ASP A 211 -7.16 -8.08 10.15
C ASP A 211 -7.75 -7.47 11.44
N SER A 212 -8.34 -8.30 12.30
CA SER A 212 -9.02 -7.81 13.50
C SER A 212 -8.06 -7.20 14.53
N LYS A 213 -6.81 -7.68 14.57
CA LYS A 213 -5.75 -7.20 15.48
C LYS A 213 -4.92 -6.10 14.82
N TYR A 214 -4.64 -6.22 13.53
CA TYR A 214 -3.84 -5.24 12.78
C TYR A 214 -4.75 -4.28 12.01
N GLN A 215 -5.35 -3.34 12.72
CA GLN A 215 -6.15 -2.25 12.18
C GLN A 215 -6.19 -1.07 13.18
N HIS A 216 -6.32 0.16 12.68
CA HIS A 216 -6.48 1.34 13.52
C HIS A 216 -7.44 2.34 12.85
N PRO A 217 -8.24 3.12 13.58
CA PRO A 217 -9.12 4.14 12.98
C PRO A 217 -8.39 5.15 12.09
N SER A 218 -7.15 5.51 12.42
CA SER A 218 -6.34 6.42 11.61
C SER A 218 -5.58 5.74 10.46
N ILE A 219 -5.50 4.41 10.41
CA ILE A 219 -4.82 3.70 9.31
C ILE A 219 -5.86 3.29 8.27
N GLN A 220 -5.69 3.77 7.05
CA GLN A 220 -6.50 3.39 5.90
C GLN A 220 -5.65 2.62 4.89
N LEU A 221 -6.27 1.62 4.25
CA LEU A 221 -5.70 0.97 3.07
C LEU A 221 -6.50 1.44 1.85
N PHE A 222 -5.80 1.82 0.79
CA PHE A 222 -6.35 2.23 -0.48
C PHE A 222 -6.02 1.20 -1.54
N MET A 223 -6.98 0.97 -2.44
CA MET A 223 -6.81 0.20 -3.65
C MET A 223 -7.22 1.07 -4.83
N MET A 224 -6.29 1.28 -5.77
CA MET A 224 -6.50 2.20 -6.88
C MET A 224 -6.20 1.55 -8.22
N SER A 225 -6.87 2.02 -9.27
CA SER A 225 -6.64 1.63 -10.66
C SER A 225 -6.76 2.85 -11.56
N LEU A 226 -6.03 2.86 -12.68
CA LEU A 226 -6.16 3.93 -13.67
C LEU A 226 -7.62 4.03 -14.13
N LYS A 227 -8.14 5.26 -14.22
CA LYS A 227 -9.42 5.51 -14.86
C LYS A 227 -9.32 5.12 -16.34
N HIS A 228 -10.34 4.46 -16.85
CA HIS A 228 -10.48 4.33 -18.29
C HIS A 228 -10.68 5.72 -18.87
N SER A 229 -9.81 6.13 -19.79
CA SER A 229 -10.13 7.26 -20.65
C SER A 229 -11.28 6.80 -21.53
N ASP A 230 -12.51 7.15 -21.18
CA ASP A 230 -13.58 7.14 -22.16
C ASP A 230 -13.09 8.05 -23.29
N GLY A 231 -12.92 7.48 -24.48
CA GLY A 231 -12.47 8.19 -25.65
C GLY A 231 -13.50 9.22 -26.03
N ASN A 232 -13.47 10.39 -25.40
CA ASN A 232 -14.19 11.55 -25.87
C ASN A 232 -13.37 12.16 -27.02
N THR A 233 -13.45 11.52 -28.18
CA THR A 233 -13.23 12.22 -29.44
C THR A 233 -14.38 13.20 -29.60
N ASP A 234 -14.23 14.41 -29.06
CA ASP A 234 -15.02 15.56 -29.50
C ASP A 234 -14.63 15.83 -30.95
N HIS A 235 -15.33 15.20 -31.88
CA HIS A 235 -15.34 15.60 -33.26
C HIS A 235 -15.99 16.98 -33.34
N VAL A 236 -15.15 18.01 -33.48
CA VAL A 236 -15.56 19.26 -34.13
C VAL A 236 -15.83 18.92 -35.59
N ALA A 237 -17.09 18.58 -35.89
CA ALA A 237 -17.59 18.50 -37.26
C ALA A 237 -18.50 19.72 -37.50
N GLN A 238 -17.98 20.65 -38.29
CA GLN A 238 -18.74 21.74 -38.89
C GLN A 238 -19.86 21.17 -39.76
N GLY A 239 -21.04 21.80 -39.67
CA GLY A 239 -22.24 21.38 -40.38
C GLY A 239 -22.18 21.58 -41.89
N SER A 240 -22.92 20.72 -42.60
CA SER A 240 -23.71 21.09 -43.77
C SER A 240 -24.76 20.01 -44.03
N ASP A 241 -25.98 20.47 -44.33
CA ASP A 241 -27.17 19.69 -44.67
C ASP A 241 -26.98 18.81 -45.92
N GLN A 242 -27.62 17.63 -45.96
CA GLN A 242 -28.69 17.31 -46.91
C GLN A 242 -29.27 15.89 -46.70
N GLN A 243 -30.56 15.79 -46.99
CA GLN A 243 -31.47 14.65 -46.83
C GLN A 243 -31.19 13.48 -47.81
N VAL A 244 -31.68 12.27 -47.47
CA VAL A 244 -32.69 11.47 -48.22
C VAL A 244 -32.52 9.94 -48.04
N GLU A 245 -33.66 9.31 -47.69
CA GLU A 245 -34.18 7.94 -47.92
C GLU A 245 -33.84 6.69 -47.08
N GLU A 246 -34.95 6.06 -46.67
CA GLU A 246 -35.12 4.72 -46.10
C GLU A 246 -34.81 3.60 -47.09
N VAL A 247 -34.23 2.49 -46.61
CA VAL A 247 -34.63 1.13 -47.05
C VAL A 247 -34.59 0.17 -45.87
N ARG A 248 -35.73 -0.48 -45.60
CA ARG A 248 -35.89 -1.61 -44.67
C ARG A 248 -35.21 -2.87 -45.20
N LYS A 249 -34.57 -3.67 -44.34
CA LYS A 249 -34.66 -5.14 -44.39
C LYS A 249 -34.30 -5.81 -43.07
N SER A 250 -34.98 -6.94 -42.89
CA SER A 250 -35.17 -7.73 -41.67
C SER A 250 -34.07 -8.77 -41.44
N LYS A 251 -33.89 -9.15 -40.17
CA LYS A 251 -34.01 -10.53 -39.60
C LYS A 251 -32.77 -11.12 -38.89
N HIS A 252 -33.03 -11.47 -37.63
CA HIS A 252 -32.65 -12.70 -36.90
C HIS A 252 -31.19 -12.95 -36.44
N GLY A 253 -31.03 -13.28 -35.15
CA GLY A 253 -29.88 -14.05 -34.67
C GLY A 253 -29.56 -13.90 -33.17
N LYS A 254 -30.12 -14.82 -32.37
CA LYS A 254 -29.98 -15.07 -30.92
C LYS A 254 -28.61 -14.96 -30.24
N ASP A 255 -28.70 -14.58 -28.95
CA ASP A 255 -28.03 -15.06 -27.73
C ASP A 255 -26.50 -15.24 -27.71
N LYS A 256 -25.83 -14.54 -26.79
CA LYS A 256 -24.98 -15.15 -25.73
C LYS A 256 -24.87 -14.24 -24.50
N ASP A 257 -25.18 -14.83 -23.34
CA ASP A 257 -24.95 -14.34 -21.99
C ASP A 257 -23.50 -13.89 -21.76
N VAL A 258 -23.33 -12.69 -21.21
CA VAL A 258 -22.13 -12.32 -20.45
C VAL A 258 -22.60 -11.65 -19.16
N ASP A 259 -22.48 -12.42 -18.09
CA ASP A 259 -22.70 -12.07 -16.69
C ASP A 259 -21.83 -10.88 -16.28
N LYS A 260 -22.43 -9.69 -16.25
CA LYS A 260 -21.86 -8.47 -15.65
C LYS A 260 -22.44 -8.32 -14.25
N GLY A 261 -21.73 -8.84 -13.26
CA GLY A 261 -21.95 -8.53 -11.85
C GLY A 261 -21.64 -7.06 -11.57
N SER A 262 -22.65 -6.19 -11.71
CA SER A 262 -22.66 -4.80 -11.28
C SER A 262 -22.66 -4.74 -9.75
N TRP A 263 -21.67 -4.06 -9.16
CA TRP A 263 -21.68 -3.73 -7.74
C TRP A 263 -22.42 -2.41 -7.59
N VAL A 264 -23.54 -2.42 -6.87
CA VAL A 264 -24.33 -1.23 -6.55
C VAL A 264 -23.70 -0.55 -5.33
N ASP A 265 -23.50 0.76 -5.47
CA ASP A 265 -22.92 1.67 -4.48
C ASP A 265 -23.85 1.90 -3.29
N GLU A 266 -23.34 1.68 -2.07
CA GLU A 266 -23.81 2.38 -0.87
C GLU A 266 -22.68 3.32 -0.44
N VAL A 267 -22.91 4.61 -0.67
CA VAL A 267 -22.05 5.70 -0.24
C VAL A 267 -22.49 6.10 1.17
N ASP A 268 -21.84 5.56 2.19
CA ASP A 268 -21.97 6.09 3.53
C ASP A 268 -21.04 7.30 3.69
N ASP A 269 -21.65 8.48 3.64
CA ASP A 269 -21.08 9.73 4.11
C ASP A 269 -20.89 9.64 5.62
N VAL A 270 -19.64 9.49 6.06
CA VAL A 270 -19.30 9.50 7.50
C VAL A 270 -18.41 10.71 7.76
N GLY A 271 -19.04 11.73 8.34
CA GLY A 271 -18.41 12.94 8.84
C GLY A 271 -17.27 12.64 9.82
N CYS A 272 -16.27 13.51 9.77
CA CYS A 272 -15.10 13.50 10.63
C CYS A 272 -15.50 13.89 12.06
N ASP A 273 -15.82 12.91 12.89
CA ASP A 273 -15.87 13.12 14.33
C ASP A 273 -14.45 13.31 14.85
N LYS A 274 -14.20 14.51 15.40
CA LYS A 274 -12.99 14.84 16.15
C LYS A 274 -12.90 13.93 17.38
N VAL A 275 -12.17 12.83 17.26
CA VAL A 275 -11.89 11.96 18.41
C VAL A 275 -10.68 12.51 19.16
N THR A 276 -10.93 12.94 20.39
CA THR A 276 -9.92 13.18 21.41
C THR A 276 -9.26 11.85 21.80
N GLU A 277 -8.02 11.63 21.33
CA GLU A 277 -7.21 10.43 21.55
C GLU A 277 -7.12 10.00 23.02
N ASP A 278 -7.16 10.95 23.96
CA ASP A 278 -7.05 10.69 25.39
C ASP A 278 -8.29 9.99 26.00
N SER A 279 -9.47 10.15 25.39
CA SER A 279 -10.74 9.68 25.97
C SER A 279 -11.00 8.19 25.74
N MET A 280 -10.60 7.65 24.57
CA MET A 280 -10.78 6.23 24.27
C MET A 280 -9.86 5.32 25.12
N LEU A 281 -8.72 5.83 25.58
CA LEU A 281 -7.71 5.10 26.34
C LEU A 281 -8.07 4.90 27.82
N VAL A 282 -8.70 5.88 28.46
CA VAL A 282 -9.18 5.73 29.85
C VAL A 282 -10.17 4.55 29.93
N THR A 283 -10.89 4.28 28.85
CA THR A 283 -11.89 3.21 28.77
C THR A 283 -11.28 1.85 28.45
N SER A 284 -10.21 1.77 27.66
CA SER A 284 -9.55 0.49 27.28
C SER A 284 -8.58 -0.02 28.35
N LEU A 285 -7.91 0.87 29.08
CA LEU A 285 -7.07 0.52 30.25
C LEU A 285 -7.88 -0.15 31.38
N GLN A 286 -9.18 0.13 31.46
CA GLN A 286 -10.05 -0.44 32.48
C GLN A 286 -10.42 -1.91 32.22
N ASN A 287 -10.25 -2.45 31.00
CA ASN A 287 -10.84 -3.75 30.62
C ASN A 287 -9.95 -4.77 29.88
N GLY A 288 -8.63 -4.58 29.70
CA GLY A 288 -7.79 -5.65 29.11
C GLY A 288 -6.30 -5.38 28.96
N LYS A 289 -5.49 -6.45 28.82
CA LYS A 289 -4.07 -6.37 28.41
C LYS A 289 -3.99 -6.02 26.92
N LEU A 290 -3.19 -5.00 26.58
CA LEU A 290 -2.89 -4.62 25.19
C LEU A 290 -2.27 -5.79 24.41
N SER A 291 -2.58 -5.90 23.12
CA SER A 291 -1.83 -6.77 22.21
C SER A 291 -0.41 -6.25 21.99
N GLU A 292 0.48 -7.13 21.51
CA GLU A 292 1.86 -6.77 21.19
C GLU A 292 1.94 -5.62 20.17
N TRP A 293 1.09 -5.66 19.14
CA TRP A 293 1.05 -4.61 18.12
C TRP A 293 0.51 -3.27 18.67
N GLU A 294 -0.50 -3.29 19.54
CA GLU A 294 -0.98 -2.05 20.19
C GLU A 294 0.10 -1.45 21.09
N ALA A 295 0.76 -2.27 21.92
CA ALA A 295 1.85 -1.82 22.78
C ALA A 295 3.01 -1.20 21.96
N ARG A 296 3.34 -1.79 20.81
CA ARG A 296 4.29 -1.24 19.83
C ARG A 296 3.88 0.12 19.30
N ARG A 297 2.64 0.22 18.80
CA ARG A 297 2.12 1.45 18.21
C ARG A 297 2.21 2.61 19.20
N TYR A 298 1.83 2.38 20.45
CA TYR A 298 1.98 3.38 21.52
C TYR A 298 3.44 3.74 21.78
N GLY A 299 4.34 2.76 21.87
CA GLY A 299 5.77 3.01 22.04
C GLY A 299 6.37 3.82 20.89
N SER A 300 5.94 3.54 19.65
CA SER A 300 6.35 4.26 18.44
C SER A 300 5.88 5.72 18.44
N MET A 301 4.62 5.94 18.79
CA MET A 301 4.04 7.29 18.91
C MET A 301 4.74 8.08 20.02
N ALA A 302 4.97 7.45 21.18
CA ALA A 302 5.71 8.07 22.27
C ALA A 302 7.15 8.41 21.87
N ALA A 303 7.85 7.52 21.17
CA ALA A 303 9.21 7.75 20.67
C ALA A 303 9.27 8.92 19.66
N ARG A 304 8.21 9.11 18.85
CA ARG A 304 8.09 10.23 17.93
C ARG A 304 7.86 11.55 18.68
N LEU A 305 6.89 11.58 19.60
CA LEU A 305 6.62 12.76 20.43
C LEU A 305 7.87 13.21 21.21
N LEU A 306 8.67 12.27 21.70
CA LEU A 306 9.93 12.57 22.39
C LEU A 306 10.99 13.26 21.51
N ARG A 307 10.93 13.13 20.18
CA ARG A 307 11.81 13.88 19.26
C ARG A 307 11.33 15.27 18.94
N ASP A 308 10.01 15.43 18.92
CA ASP A 308 9.38 16.72 18.66
C ASP A 308 9.53 17.66 19.88
N ILE A 309 9.85 17.12 21.07
CA ILE A 309 10.37 17.89 22.21
C ILE A 309 11.80 18.31 21.89
N LYS A 310 11.96 19.46 21.24
CA LYS A 310 13.22 20.22 21.28
C LYS A 310 13.47 20.63 22.73
N ILE A 311 14.39 19.94 23.40
CA ILE A 311 15.01 20.48 24.60
C ILE A 311 15.83 21.68 24.13
N THR A 312 15.30 22.88 24.40
CA THR A 312 15.98 24.18 24.23
C THR A 312 17.28 24.24 24.99
#